data_AF-A0A924GW97-F1
#
_entry.id   AF-A0A924GW97-F1
#
_cell.length_a   1.000
_cell.length_b   1.000
_cell.length_c   1.000
_cell.angle_alpha   90.00
_cell.angle_beta   90.00
_cell.angle_gamma   90.00
#
_symmetry.space_group_name_H-M   'P 1'
#
loop_
_entity.id
_entity.type
_entity.pdbx_description
1 polymer ?
#
loop_
_entity_poly.entity_id
_entity_poly.type
_entity_poly.pdbx_seq_one_letter_code
_entity_poly.pdbx_strand_id
1 'polypeptide(L)'
;MSLAPLTAEALLSPAQPAGWGGAINDTRRDLILRAARDEFIDKGLEGASMRGIARRAGCTTGAIYPQFVSKEAIYAALLAQSLALLDAQVAAAVDTADLPGHQVSAACHAFLRYYLAHPFEVNLGLYAFRGIKRQGVGQTSNHALNAALWQVLDRIAQPLALARGLGAQEARPLVALIFSQMIGGLVLQLAGRLDPLDTDAAALLQLMLVSLRLPA
;
A
#
# COMPACT_ATOMS: atom_id res chain seq x y z
N MET A 1 4.76 -59.82 52.52
CA MET A 1 4.08 -59.38 51.29
C MET A 1 4.68 -58.03 50.91
N SER A 2 5.64 -58.01 50.00
CA SER A 2 5.42 -57.88 48.53
C SER A 2 5.12 -56.42 48.16
N LEU A 3 6.12 -55.69 47.64
CA LEU A 3 6.22 -55.16 46.25
C LEU A 3 5.18 -54.05 45.97
N ALA A 4 5.42 -52.89 45.35
CA ALA A 4 6.54 -52.18 44.72
C ALA A 4 6.00 -50.74 44.42
N PRO A 5 6.81 -49.77 43.94
CA PRO A 5 6.45 -48.36 43.86
C PRO A 5 5.45 -48.04 42.74
N LEU A 6 4.66 -46.97 42.93
CA LEU A 6 3.90 -46.29 41.89
C LEU A 6 4.85 -45.88 40.74
N THR A 7 4.72 -46.54 39.60
CA THR A 7 5.50 -46.25 38.39
C THR A 7 5.11 -44.90 37.79
N ALA A 8 6.14 -44.13 37.48
CA ALA A 8 6.10 -42.78 36.93
C ALA A 8 5.83 -42.79 35.41
N GLU A 9 4.65 -43.26 34.97
CA GLU A 9 4.40 -43.48 33.54
C GLU A 9 3.03 -43.01 33.03
N ALA A 10 2.40 -42.03 33.68
CA ALA A 10 1.09 -41.51 33.26
C ALA A 10 1.00 -39.98 33.05
N LEU A 11 2.13 -39.24 33.07
CA LEU A 11 2.11 -37.77 32.95
C LEU A 11 2.97 -37.18 31.80
N LEU A 12 3.40 -38.00 30.84
CA LEU A 12 4.18 -37.55 29.68
C LEU A 12 3.47 -37.83 28.34
N SER A 13 2.19 -37.47 28.24
CA SER A 13 1.60 -37.18 26.92
C SER A 13 1.66 -35.67 26.69
N PRO A 14 2.53 -35.15 25.81
CA PRO A 14 2.42 -33.76 25.38
C PRO A 14 1.11 -33.60 24.62
N ALA A 15 0.23 -32.74 25.14
CA ALA A 15 -0.91 -32.25 24.39
C ALA A 15 -0.42 -31.73 23.03
N GLN A 16 -0.97 -32.27 21.94
CA GLN A 16 -0.71 -31.77 20.59
C GLN A 16 -1.09 -30.27 20.54
N PRO A 17 -0.16 -29.36 20.18
CA PRO A 17 -0.51 -27.97 19.98
C PRO A 17 -1.41 -27.86 18.75
N ALA A 18 -2.69 -27.56 18.99
CA ALA A 18 -3.57 -26.99 17.99
C ALA A 18 -2.94 -25.70 17.43
N GLY A 19 -2.77 -25.60 16.11
CA GLY A 19 -2.57 -24.29 15.45
C GLY A 19 -1.34 -24.07 14.56
N TRP A 20 -0.59 -25.09 14.14
CA TRP A 20 0.57 -24.90 13.24
C TRP A 20 0.17 -24.46 11.80
N GLY A 21 -1.08 -24.70 11.40
CA GLY A 21 -1.57 -24.39 10.06
C GLY A 21 -1.68 -22.90 9.73
N GLY A 22 -1.87 -22.02 10.72
CA GLY A 22 -2.00 -20.57 10.51
C GLY A 22 -0.67 -19.87 10.28
N ALA A 23 0.28 -20.04 11.21
CA ALA A 23 1.58 -19.37 11.16
C ALA A 23 2.46 -19.80 9.96
N ILE A 24 2.38 -21.08 9.54
CA ILE A 24 3.09 -21.58 8.36
C ILE A 24 2.46 -21.00 7.06
N ASN A 25 1.15 -20.81 7.06
CA ASN A 25 0.41 -20.29 5.91
C ASN A 25 0.68 -18.79 5.69
N ASP A 26 0.72 -18.00 6.78
CA ASP A 26 1.10 -16.58 6.74
C ASP A 26 2.53 -16.41 6.23
N THR A 27 3.45 -17.26 6.69
CA THR A 27 4.85 -17.24 6.20
C THR A 27 4.94 -17.54 4.70
N ARG A 28 4.17 -18.51 4.19
CA ARG A 28 4.14 -18.84 2.75
C ARG A 28 3.53 -17.71 1.93
N ARG A 29 2.44 -17.11 2.39
CA ARG A 29 1.79 -15.97 1.73
C ARG A 29 2.77 -14.80 1.57
N ASP A 30 3.51 -14.47 2.62
CA ASP A 30 4.50 -13.40 2.59
C ASP A 30 5.68 -13.70 1.67
N LEU A 31 6.15 -14.94 1.62
CA LEU A 31 7.19 -15.36 0.68
C LEU A 31 6.74 -15.20 -0.78
N ILE A 32 5.49 -15.58 -1.09
CA ILE A 32 4.92 -15.40 -2.42
C ILE A 32 4.81 -13.91 -2.77
N LEU A 33 4.35 -13.08 -1.83
CA LEU A 33 4.22 -11.63 -2.03
C LEU A 33 5.57 -10.96 -2.29
N ARG A 34 6.61 -11.31 -1.51
CA ARG A 34 7.98 -10.82 -1.74
C ARG A 34 8.52 -11.25 -3.11
N ALA A 35 8.40 -12.52 -3.45
CA ALA A 35 8.83 -13.03 -4.74
C ALA A 35 8.08 -12.39 -5.92
N ALA A 36 6.79 -12.11 -5.74
CA ALA A 36 5.97 -11.45 -6.74
C ALA A 36 6.35 -9.98 -6.91
N ARG A 37 6.63 -9.27 -5.82
CA ARG A 37 7.18 -7.91 -5.84
C ARG A 37 8.40 -7.84 -6.75
N ASP A 38 9.36 -8.74 -6.57
CA ASP A 38 10.59 -8.77 -7.37
C ASP A 38 10.31 -9.13 -8.84
N GLU A 39 9.42 -10.08 -9.11
CA GLU A 39 9.02 -10.41 -10.50
C GLU A 39 8.33 -9.23 -11.19
N PHE A 40 7.50 -8.47 -10.48
CA PHE A 40 6.81 -7.30 -11.02
C PHE A 40 7.76 -6.10 -11.23
N ILE A 41 8.76 -5.91 -10.35
CA ILE A 41 9.82 -4.91 -10.57
C ILE A 41 10.54 -5.20 -11.88
N ASP A 42 10.93 -6.45 -12.10
CA ASP A 42 11.76 -6.82 -13.24
C ASP A 42 10.99 -6.86 -14.57
N LYS A 43 9.71 -7.26 -14.54
CA LYS A 43 8.95 -7.59 -15.77
C LYS A 43 7.66 -6.82 -15.96
N GLY A 44 7.27 -6.02 -14.98
CA GLY A 44 5.92 -5.44 -14.89
C GLY A 44 4.85 -6.52 -14.72
N LEU A 45 3.60 -6.10 -14.53
CA LEU A 45 2.46 -7.01 -14.36
C LEU A 45 2.24 -7.89 -15.61
N GLU A 46 2.36 -7.31 -16.82
CA GLU A 46 2.13 -8.03 -18.09
C GLU A 46 3.17 -9.13 -18.32
N GLY A 47 4.46 -8.82 -18.15
CA GLY A 47 5.56 -9.76 -18.36
C GLY A 47 5.77 -10.76 -17.22
N ALA A 48 5.23 -10.48 -16.03
CA ALA A 48 5.25 -11.41 -14.91
C ALA A 48 4.38 -12.65 -15.17
N SER A 49 4.76 -13.77 -14.55
CA SER A 49 4.04 -15.03 -14.66
C SER A 49 3.98 -15.76 -13.32
N MET A 50 2.91 -16.53 -13.09
CA MET A 50 2.77 -17.38 -11.89
C MET A 50 3.97 -18.32 -11.72
N ARG A 51 4.48 -18.87 -12.82
CA ARG A 51 5.68 -19.73 -12.82
C ARG A 51 6.95 -18.96 -12.42
N GLY A 52 7.10 -17.72 -12.90
CA GLY A 52 8.22 -16.86 -12.53
C GLY A 52 8.22 -16.53 -11.04
N ILE A 53 7.05 -16.19 -10.50
CA ILE A 53 6.83 -15.95 -9.06
C ILE A 53 7.15 -17.20 -8.25
N ALA A 54 6.64 -18.37 -8.64
CA ALA A 54 6.89 -19.64 -7.95
C ALA A 54 8.37 -19.98 -7.87
N ARG A 55 9.08 -19.80 -9.00
CA ARG A 55 10.53 -20.01 -9.07
C ARG A 55 11.29 -19.09 -8.10
N ARG A 56 10.90 -17.81 -8.01
CA ARG A 56 11.51 -16.86 -7.06
C ARG A 56 11.17 -17.19 -5.60
N ALA A 57 9.95 -17.64 -5.34
CA ALA A 57 9.50 -18.07 -4.01
C ALA A 57 10.07 -19.43 -3.58
N GLY A 58 10.83 -20.12 -4.43
CA GLY A 58 11.36 -21.46 -4.14
C GLY A 58 10.28 -22.53 -4.00
N CYS A 59 9.14 -22.36 -4.67
CA CYS A 59 8.00 -23.28 -4.59
C CYS A 59 7.49 -23.70 -5.97
N THR A 60 6.56 -24.67 -6.01
CA THR A 60 5.88 -25.05 -7.25
C THR A 60 4.76 -24.06 -7.55
N THR A 61 4.40 -23.88 -8.83
CA THR A 61 3.24 -23.05 -9.20
C THR A 61 1.95 -23.54 -8.51
N GLY A 62 1.81 -24.85 -8.34
CA GLY A 62 0.70 -25.47 -7.60
C GLY A 62 0.62 -25.02 -6.14
N ALA A 63 1.74 -24.65 -5.51
CA ALA A 63 1.75 -24.14 -4.14
C ALA A 63 1.27 -22.68 -4.01
N ILE A 64 1.20 -21.92 -5.11
CA ILE A 64 0.68 -20.54 -5.12
C ILE A 64 -0.84 -20.51 -5.19
N TYR A 65 -1.45 -21.36 -6.02
CA TYR A 65 -2.89 -21.32 -6.28
C TYR A 65 -3.80 -21.40 -5.03
N PRO A 66 -3.44 -22.12 -3.95
CA PRO A 66 -4.20 -22.09 -2.70
C PRO A 66 -4.25 -20.69 -2.04
N GLN A 67 -3.26 -19.83 -2.30
CA GLN A 67 -3.18 -18.48 -1.74
C GLN A 67 -3.70 -17.41 -2.70
N PHE A 68 -3.42 -17.58 -3.99
CA PHE A 68 -3.71 -16.60 -5.02
C PHE A 68 -4.09 -17.26 -6.34
N VAL A 69 -5.28 -16.92 -6.82
CA VAL A 69 -5.85 -17.49 -8.05
C VAL A 69 -5.17 -16.96 -9.32
N SER A 70 -4.53 -15.79 -9.27
CA SER A 70 -3.83 -15.18 -10.40
C SER A 70 -2.75 -14.19 -9.97
N LYS A 71 -1.92 -13.74 -10.91
CA LYS A 71 -0.89 -12.71 -10.65
C LYS A 71 -1.52 -11.35 -10.34
N GLU A 72 -2.69 -11.05 -10.91
CA GLU A 72 -3.48 -9.86 -10.62
C GLU A 72 -4.02 -9.89 -9.19
N ALA A 73 -4.41 -11.06 -8.69
CA ALA A 73 -4.81 -11.22 -7.28
C ALA A 73 -3.62 -10.98 -6.32
N ILE A 74 -2.42 -11.45 -6.68
CA ILE A 74 -1.20 -11.16 -5.92
C ILE A 74 -0.89 -9.66 -5.95
N TYR A 75 -0.99 -9.04 -7.12
CA TYR A 75 -0.79 -7.61 -7.30
C TYR A 75 -1.77 -6.78 -6.48
N ALA A 76 -3.06 -7.14 -6.50
CA ALA A 76 -4.08 -6.51 -5.69
C ALA A 76 -3.76 -6.59 -4.19
N ALA A 77 -3.25 -7.74 -3.73
CA ALA A 77 -2.85 -7.91 -2.34
C ALA A 77 -1.64 -7.05 -1.96
N LEU A 78 -0.63 -6.92 -2.85
CA LEU A 78 0.50 -6.00 -2.65
C LEU A 78 0.03 -4.55 -2.57
N LEU A 79 -0.83 -4.11 -3.49
CA LEU A 79 -1.35 -2.75 -3.48
C LEU A 79 -2.22 -2.49 -2.24
N ALA A 80 -3.01 -3.47 -1.79
CA ALA A 80 -3.78 -3.34 -0.56
C ALA A 80 -2.87 -3.19 0.68
N GLN A 81 -1.78 -3.96 0.77
CA GLN A 81 -0.78 -3.80 1.84
C GLN A 81 -0.14 -2.42 1.81
N SER A 82 0.19 -1.93 0.62
CA SER A 82 0.75 -0.60 0.42
C SER A 82 -0.20 0.52 0.85
N LEU A 83 -1.48 0.44 0.45
CA LEU A 83 -2.49 1.41 0.85
C LEU A 83 -2.74 1.41 2.35
N ALA A 84 -2.69 0.24 3.01
CA ALA A 84 -2.82 0.15 4.47
C ALA A 84 -1.64 0.81 5.20
N LEU A 85 -0.40 0.61 4.71
CA LEU A 85 0.79 1.25 5.26
C LEU A 85 0.77 2.76 5.04
N LEU A 86 0.38 3.20 3.84
CA LEU A 86 0.17 4.60 3.52
C LEU A 86 -0.88 5.23 4.44
N ASP A 87 -2.03 4.59 4.62
CA ASP A 87 -3.09 5.07 5.51
C ASP A 87 -2.57 5.28 6.94
N ALA A 88 -1.84 4.30 7.47
CA ALA A 88 -1.26 4.39 8.81
C ALA A 88 -0.26 5.56 8.94
N GLN A 89 0.60 5.78 7.92
CA GLN A 89 1.57 6.89 7.95
C GLN A 89 0.89 8.26 7.82
N VAL A 90 -0.12 8.38 6.95
CA VAL A 90 -0.89 9.61 6.78
C VAL A 90 -1.70 9.90 8.05
N ALA A 91 -2.33 8.89 8.64
CA ALA A 91 -3.04 8.99 9.92
C ALA A 91 -2.14 9.55 11.00
N ALA A 92 -0.99 8.92 11.22
CA ALA A 92 -0.03 9.34 12.23
C ALA A 92 0.43 10.78 12.02
N ALA A 93 0.65 11.21 10.76
CA ALA A 93 1.04 12.58 10.48
C ALA A 93 -0.08 13.60 10.77
N VAL A 94 -1.32 13.28 10.40
CA VAL A 94 -2.50 14.11 10.70
C VAL A 94 -2.70 14.27 12.20
N ASP A 95 -2.55 13.18 12.96
CA ASP A 95 -2.74 13.17 14.42
C ASP A 95 -1.72 14.04 15.18
N THR A 96 -0.59 14.40 14.55
CA THR A 96 0.39 15.33 15.14
C THR A 96 0.06 16.82 14.94
N ALA A 97 -0.98 17.15 14.16
CA ALA A 97 -1.31 18.52 13.80
C ALA A 97 -2.65 18.98 14.40
N ASP A 98 -2.63 20.14 15.06
CA ASP A 98 -3.80 20.67 15.77
C ASP A 98 -4.80 21.42 14.88
N LEU A 99 -4.31 22.07 13.81
CA LEU A 99 -5.14 22.90 12.94
C LEU A 99 -5.47 22.18 11.63
N PRO A 100 -6.70 22.29 11.10
CA PRO A 100 -7.10 21.61 9.88
C PRO A 100 -6.19 21.90 8.67
N GLY A 101 -5.71 23.14 8.54
CA GLY A 101 -4.74 23.49 7.49
C GLY A 101 -3.41 22.75 7.62
N HIS A 102 -2.88 22.62 8.84
CA HIS A 102 -1.65 21.86 9.11
C HIS A 102 -1.86 20.36 8.91
N GLN A 103 -3.05 19.84 9.23
CA GLN A 103 -3.41 18.45 8.96
C GLN A 103 -3.40 18.14 7.46
N VAL A 104 -3.91 19.05 6.61
CA VAL A 104 -3.80 18.91 5.16
C VAL A 104 -2.35 18.85 4.71
N SER A 105 -1.51 19.80 5.16
CA SER A 105 -0.09 19.80 4.80
C SER A 105 0.62 18.52 5.27
N ALA A 106 0.41 18.11 6.52
CA ALA A 106 0.99 16.90 7.09
C ALA A 106 0.58 15.64 6.33
N ALA A 107 -0.70 15.53 5.96
CA ALA A 107 -1.20 14.41 5.15
C ALA A 107 -0.53 14.36 3.77
N CYS A 108 -0.43 15.50 3.08
CA CYS A 108 0.19 15.57 1.75
C CYS A 108 1.70 15.23 1.80
N HIS A 109 2.42 15.75 2.80
CA HIS A 109 3.84 15.46 2.99
C HIS A 109 4.07 13.98 3.35
N ALA A 110 3.23 13.39 4.20
CA ALA A 110 3.30 11.97 4.53
C ALA A 110 3.04 11.09 3.31
N PHE A 111 2.03 11.43 2.51
CA PHE A 111 1.74 10.75 1.25
C PHE A 111 2.94 10.79 0.29
N LEU A 112 3.48 11.99 0.06
CA LEU A 112 4.60 12.19 -0.84
C LEU A 112 5.85 11.43 -0.37
N ARG A 113 6.20 11.56 0.91
CA ARG A 113 7.35 10.88 1.53
C ARG A 113 7.24 9.36 1.43
N TYR A 114 6.06 8.79 1.68
CA TYR A 114 5.82 7.35 1.54
C TYR A 114 6.18 6.88 0.13
N TYR A 115 5.64 7.54 -0.89
CA TYR A 115 5.85 7.12 -2.27
C TYR A 115 7.26 7.40 -2.81
N LEU A 116 7.92 8.46 -2.35
CA LEU A 116 9.35 8.70 -2.65
C LEU A 116 10.25 7.63 -2.01
N ALA A 117 9.93 7.16 -0.81
CA ALA A 117 10.64 6.07 -0.13
C ALA A 117 10.32 4.68 -0.73
N HIS A 118 9.18 4.56 -1.43
CA HIS A 118 8.73 3.31 -2.03
C HIS A 118 8.37 3.46 -3.53
N PRO A 119 9.34 3.72 -4.43
CA PRO A 119 9.07 4.00 -5.85
C PRO A 119 8.32 2.88 -6.60
N PHE A 120 8.51 1.62 -6.18
CA PHE A 120 7.74 0.50 -6.73
C PHE A 120 6.23 0.64 -6.47
N GLU A 121 5.84 1.20 -5.32
CA GLU A 121 4.44 1.37 -4.94
C GLU A 121 3.73 2.44 -5.77
N VAL A 122 4.49 3.45 -6.23
CA VAL A 122 4.00 4.43 -7.21
C VAL A 122 3.58 3.71 -8.49
N ASN A 123 4.41 2.79 -8.97
CA ASN A 123 4.06 1.96 -10.10
C ASN A 123 2.85 1.09 -9.76
N LEU A 124 2.77 0.48 -8.57
CA LEU A 124 1.63 -0.36 -8.19
C LEU A 124 0.29 0.37 -8.31
N GLY A 125 0.20 1.59 -7.78
CA GLY A 125 -1.01 2.42 -7.80
C GLY A 125 -1.31 3.11 -9.15
N LEU A 126 -0.27 3.38 -9.96
CA LEU A 126 -0.40 4.12 -11.23
C LEU A 126 -0.42 3.25 -12.49
N TYR A 127 -0.39 1.91 -12.38
CA TYR A 127 -0.40 0.96 -13.52
C TYR A 127 -1.76 0.88 -14.25
N ALA A 128 -2.40 2.03 -14.47
CA ALA A 128 -3.45 2.29 -15.44
C ALA A 128 -2.94 3.06 -16.67
N PHE A 129 -1.63 3.10 -16.94
CA PHE A 129 -1.07 3.76 -18.12
C PHE A 129 0.03 2.95 -18.83
N ARG A 130 -0.35 1.86 -19.51
CA ARG A 130 0.27 1.48 -20.80
C ARG A 130 -0.66 1.99 -21.91
N GLY A 131 -0.48 3.26 -22.28
CA GLY A 131 -1.44 3.98 -23.13
C GLY A 131 -2.68 4.45 -22.35
N ILE A 132 -3.85 4.51 -23.01
CA ILE A 132 -5.08 5.12 -22.47
C ILE A 132 -6.00 4.11 -21.74
N LYS A 133 -5.67 2.81 -21.73
CA LYS A 133 -6.55 1.77 -21.18
C LYS A 133 -6.27 1.51 -19.70
N ARG A 134 -7.30 1.67 -18.86
CA ARG A 134 -7.30 1.21 -17.46
C ARG A 134 -7.18 -0.31 -17.43
N GLN A 135 -6.02 -0.82 -17.02
CA GLN A 135 -5.81 -2.23 -16.70
C GLN A 135 -6.12 -2.38 -15.20
N GLY A 136 -7.25 -2.98 -14.87
CA GLY A 136 -7.61 -3.27 -13.48
C GLY A 136 -7.18 -4.67 -13.05
N VAL A 137 -7.23 -4.95 -11.75
CA VAL A 137 -6.93 -6.27 -11.17
C VAL A 137 -8.20 -7.11 -10.93
N GLY A 138 -9.27 -6.82 -11.67
CA GLY A 138 -10.61 -7.39 -11.51
C GLY A 138 -11.59 -6.44 -10.80
N GLN A 139 -12.89 -6.51 -11.11
CA GLN A 139 -13.88 -5.52 -10.64
C GLN A 139 -13.97 -5.42 -9.10
N THR A 140 -14.03 -6.56 -8.40
CA THR A 140 -14.14 -6.59 -6.93
C THR A 140 -12.89 -6.02 -6.26
N SER A 141 -11.71 -6.44 -6.70
CA SER A 141 -10.44 -5.91 -6.20
C SER A 141 -10.30 -4.42 -6.50
N ASN A 142 -10.69 -3.96 -7.69
CA ASN A 142 -10.70 -2.53 -8.01
C ASN A 142 -11.58 -1.72 -7.03
N HIS A 143 -12.76 -2.22 -6.69
CA HIS A 143 -13.65 -1.52 -5.76
C HIS A 143 -13.03 -1.40 -4.36
N ALA A 144 -12.51 -2.50 -3.82
CA ALA A 144 -11.86 -2.51 -2.51
C ALA A 144 -10.61 -1.61 -2.47
N LEU A 145 -9.78 -1.65 -3.52
CA LEU A 145 -8.58 -0.83 -3.63
C LEU A 145 -8.91 0.65 -3.78
N ASN A 146 -9.93 0.99 -4.57
CA ASN A 146 -10.41 2.36 -4.67
C ASN A 146 -10.96 2.85 -3.32
N ALA A 147 -11.70 2.02 -2.60
CA ALA A 147 -12.21 2.37 -1.27
C ALA A 147 -11.04 2.64 -0.29
N ALA A 148 -10.01 1.80 -0.30
CA ALA A 148 -8.81 2.02 0.53
C ALA A 148 -8.05 3.30 0.14
N LEU A 149 -7.91 3.60 -1.15
CA LEU A 149 -7.32 4.87 -1.60
C LEU A 149 -8.17 6.07 -1.15
N TRP A 150 -9.50 5.99 -1.29
CA TRP A 150 -10.39 7.06 -0.84
C TRP A 150 -10.33 7.28 0.67
N GLN A 151 -10.16 6.22 1.46
CA GLN A 151 -9.95 6.33 2.89
C GLN A 151 -8.69 7.16 3.22
N VAL A 152 -7.59 6.95 2.50
CA VAL A 152 -6.38 7.79 2.64
C VAL A 152 -6.66 9.23 2.25
N LEU A 153 -7.34 9.46 1.12
CA LEU A 153 -7.64 10.80 0.62
C LEU A 153 -8.65 11.55 1.49
N ASP A 154 -9.52 10.85 2.23
CA ASP A 154 -10.43 11.47 3.18
C ASP A 154 -9.69 12.13 4.35
N ARG A 155 -8.47 11.68 4.67
CA ARG A 155 -7.58 12.34 5.63
C ARG A 155 -7.06 13.70 5.15
N ILE A 156 -7.19 13.99 3.87
CA ILE A 156 -6.98 15.32 3.27
C ILE A 156 -8.32 16.04 3.16
N ALA A 157 -9.37 15.33 2.71
CA ALA A 157 -10.66 15.93 2.41
C ALA A 157 -11.35 16.56 3.62
N GLN A 158 -11.37 15.85 4.76
CA GLN A 158 -12.06 16.34 5.96
C GLN A 158 -11.38 17.59 6.53
N PRO A 159 -10.04 17.61 6.77
CA PRO A 159 -9.39 18.82 7.26
C PRO A 159 -9.43 19.96 6.25
N LEU A 160 -9.38 19.67 4.94
CA LEU A 160 -9.50 20.70 3.90
C LEU A 160 -10.87 21.38 3.92
N ALA A 161 -11.95 20.60 4.06
CA ALA A 161 -13.30 21.13 4.16
C ALA A 161 -13.42 22.08 5.37
N LEU A 162 -12.90 21.67 6.53
CA LEU A 162 -12.89 22.48 7.75
C LEU A 162 -12.04 23.74 7.60
N ALA A 163 -10.81 23.62 7.09
CA ALA A 163 -9.88 24.74 6.91
C ALA A 163 -10.44 25.84 5.98
N ARG A 164 -11.29 25.44 5.02
CA ARG A 164 -11.82 26.31 3.98
C ARG A 164 -13.28 26.73 4.22
N GLY A 165 -13.92 26.20 5.27
CA GLY A 165 -15.34 26.42 5.53
C GLY A 165 -16.25 25.88 4.42
N LEU A 166 -15.86 24.76 3.80
CA LEU A 166 -16.56 24.16 2.66
C LEU A 166 -17.38 22.94 3.09
N GLY A 167 -18.41 22.63 2.31
CA GLY A 167 -19.07 21.32 2.38
C GLY A 167 -18.19 20.20 1.81
N ALA A 168 -18.45 18.96 2.21
CA ALA A 168 -17.66 17.80 1.76
C ALA A 168 -17.65 17.62 0.22
N GLN A 169 -18.75 17.95 -0.47
CA GLN A 169 -18.80 17.87 -1.93
C GLN A 169 -17.95 18.95 -2.62
N GLU A 170 -17.84 20.13 -2.01
CA GLU A 170 -17.05 21.25 -2.52
C GLU A 170 -15.55 21.03 -2.31
N ALA A 171 -15.17 20.29 -1.27
CA ALA A 171 -13.78 19.90 -1.00
C ALA A 171 -13.26 18.85 -2.00
N ARG A 172 -14.12 17.96 -2.53
CA ARG A 172 -13.70 16.83 -3.39
C ARG A 172 -12.91 17.26 -4.65
N PRO A 173 -13.34 18.25 -5.45
CA PRO A 173 -12.54 18.72 -6.58
C PRO A 173 -11.17 19.28 -6.16
N LEU A 174 -11.07 19.93 -5.00
CA LEU A 174 -9.80 20.44 -4.48
C LEU A 174 -8.88 19.29 -4.04
N VAL A 175 -9.42 18.25 -3.41
CA VAL A 175 -8.65 17.02 -3.10
C VAL A 175 -8.16 16.37 -4.39
N ALA A 176 -8.98 16.31 -5.43
CA ALA A 176 -8.55 15.79 -6.73
C ALA A 176 -7.43 16.63 -7.37
N LEU A 177 -7.45 17.96 -7.21
CA LEU A 177 -6.38 18.84 -7.65
C LEU A 177 -5.08 18.58 -6.88
N ILE A 178 -5.17 18.49 -5.55
CA ILE A 178 -4.04 18.16 -4.66
C ILE A 178 -3.45 16.81 -5.04
N PHE A 179 -4.29 15.78 -5.17
CA PHE A 179 -3.87 14.44 -5.56
C PHE A 179 -3.22 14.41 -6.93
N SER A 180 -3.79 15.11 -7.92
CA SER A 180 -3.22 15.20 -9.27
C SER A 180 -1.82 15.82 -9.25
N GLN A 181 -1.62 16.87 -8.44
CA GLN A 181 -0.32 17.51 -8.30
C GLN A 181 0.69 16.62 -7.59
N MET A 182 0.30 15.93 -6.51
CA MET A 182 1.19 14.98 -5.82
C MET A 182 1.64 13.86 -6.76
N ILE A 183 0.70 13.26 -7.50
CA ILE A 183 1.01 12.22 -8.48
C ILE A 183 1.88 12.76 -9.61
N GLY A 184 1.56 13.93 -10.17
CA GLY A 184 2.35 14.56 -11.22
C GLY A 184 3.79 14.85 -10.77
N GLY A 185 3.94 15.43 -9.57
CA GLY A 185 5.24 15.68 -8.95
C GLY A 185 6.04 14.40 -8.74
N LEU A 186 5.42 13.35 -8.20
CA LEU A 186 6.05 12.03 -8.02
C LEU A 186 6.55 11.44 -9.34
N VAL A 187 5.69 11.44 -10.37
CA VAL A 187 6.04 10.88 -11.68
C VAL A 187 7.19 11.66 -12.31
N LEU A 188 7.15 13.00 -12.25
CA LEU A 188 8.21 13.84 -12.81
C LEU A 188 9.53 13.67 -12.03
N GLN A 189 9.48 13.59 -10.71
CA GLN A 189 10.65 13.36 -9.86
C GLN A 189 11.30 12.00 -10.18
N LEU A 190 10.50 10.93 -10.16
CA LEU A 190 11.01 9.57 -10.40
C LEU A 190 11.52 9.39 -11.82
N ALA A 191 11.01 10.17 -12.78
CA ALA A 191 11.50 10.19 -14.15
C ALA A 191 12.74 11.10 -14.37
N GLY A 192 13.28 11.75 -13.32
CA GLY A 192 14.40 12.69 -13.42
C GLY A 192 14.08 13.94 -14.25
N ARG A 193 12.79 14.31 -14.35
CA ARG A 193 12.32 15.43 -15.18
C ARG A 193 12.26 16.76 -14.43
N LEU A 194 12.47 16.74 -13.12
CA LEU A 194 12.55 17.94 -12.30
C LEU A 194 13.97 18.48 -12.16
N ASP A 195 15.01 17.63 -12.33
CA ASP A 195 16.41 18.04 -12.21
C ASP A 195 16.77 19.26 -13.09
N PRO A 196 16.36 19.35 -14.38
CA PRO A 196 16.65 20.53 -15.21
C PRO A 196 15.94 21.80 -14.78
N LEU A 197 14.92 21.68 -13.93
CA LEU A 197 14.11 22.80 -13.42
C LEU A 197 14.56 23.24 -12.02
N ASP A 198 15.64 22.64 -11.47
CA ASP A 198 16.17 22.92 -10.13
C ASP A 198 15.07 22.88 -9.04
N THR A 199 14.24 21.84 -9.11
CA THR A 199 13.11 21.65 -8.20
C THR A 199 12.88 20.18 -7.88
N ASP A 200 12.00 19.91 -6.92
CA ASP A 200 11.59 18.57 -6.56
C ASP A 200 10.08 18.49 -6.27
N ALA A 201 9.56 17.27 -6.11
CA ALA A 201 8.15 17.06 -5.83
C ALA A 201 7.68 17.73 -4.52
N ALA A 202 8.56 17.90 -3.53
CA ALA A 202 8.21 18.51 -2.25
C ALA A 202 8.08 20.04 -2.39
N ALA A 203 8.98 20.68 -3.13
CA ALA A 203 8.90 22.10 -3.47
C ALA A 203 7.63 22.39 -4.29
N LEU A 204 7.30 21.55 -5.28
CA LEU A 204 6.06 21.68 -6.05
C LEU A 204 4.81 21.51 -5.18
N LEU A 205 4.82 20.59 -4.22
CA LEU A 205 3.74 20.43 -3.24
C LEU A 205 3.59 21.70 -2.39
N GLN A 206 4.70 22.25 -1.89
CA GLN A 206 4.70 23.46 -1.07
C GLN A 206 4.09 24.65 -1.82
N LEU A 207 4.51 24.88 -3.07
CA LEU A 207 3.96 25.95 -3.92
C LEU A 207 2.45 25.80 -4.12
N MET A 208 1.97 24.57 -4.33
CA MET A 208 0.55 24.28 -4.44
C MET A 208 -0.20 24.57 -3.12
N LEU A 209 0.29 24.10 -1.97
CA LEU A 209 -0.34 24.35 -0.67
C LEU A 209 -0.48 25.85 -0.39
N VAL A 210 0.58 26.63 -0.66
CA VAL A 210 0.56 28.10 -0.53
C VAL A 210 -0.50 28.72 -1.46
N SER A 211 -0.60 28.27 -2.72
CA SER A 211 -1.61 28.76 -3.66
C SER A 211 -3.05 28.50 -3.21
N LEU A 212 -3.27 27.42 -2.45
CA LEU A 212 -4.54 27.06 -1.84
C LEU A 212 -4.80 27.79 -0.52
N ARG A 213 -3.88 28.69 -0.10
CA ARG A 213 -3.87 29.39 1.18
C ARG A 213 -3.86 28.44 2.38
N LEU A 214 -3.23 27.30 2.22
CA LEU A 214 -2.95 26.36 3.29
C LEU A 214 -1.54 26.63 3.82
N PRO A 215 -1.27 26.35 5.10
CA PRO A 215 0.10 26.46 5.62
C PRO A 215 1.02 25.51 4.84
N ALA A 216 2.24 25.99 4.59
CA ALA A 216 3.30 25.21 3.96
C ALA A 216 3.68 24.02 4.84
#